data_AF-A0A519X3W7-F1
#
_entry.id   AF-A0A519X3W7-F1
#
_cell.length_a   1.000
_cell.length_b   1.000
_cell.length_c   1.000
_cell.angle_alpha   90.00
_cell.angle_beta   90.00
_cell.angle_gamma   90.00
#
_symmetry.space_group_name_H-M   'P 1'
#
loop_
_entity.id
_entity.type
_entity.pdbx_description
1 polymer ?
#
loop_
_entity_poly.entity_id
_entity_poly.type
_entity_poly.pdbx_seq_one_letter_code
_entity_poly.pdbx_strand_id
1 'polypeptide(L)' 'MKAELTQKFSEKYNHEATAHYFTPGRVNLIGEHIDYNGGLVMPCAVTLGTWLLIAPNNDKMLRFKSLNFEEEAA' A
#
# COMPACT_ATOMS: atom_id res chain seq x y z
N MET A 1 -5.62 8.86 -9.22
CA MET A 1 -4.97 7.78 -8.43
C MET A 1 -4.28 6.73 -9.28
N LYS A 2 -4.92 5.66 -9.80
CA LYS A 2 -4.18 4.56 -10.47
C LYS A 2 -3.31 5.02 -11.65
N ALA A 3 -3.87 5.82 -12.56
CA ALA A 3 -3.13 6.32 -13.73
C ALA A 3 -1.92 7.19 -13.36
N GLU A 4 -2.12 8.10 -12.41
CA GLU A 4 -1.07 8.96 -11.84
C GLU A 4 0.04 8.14 -11.16
N LEU A 5 -0.32 7.12 -10.37
CA LEU A 5 0.65 6.23 -9.73
C LEU A 5 1.44 5.41 -10.75
N THR A 6 0.80 4.93 -11.83
CA THR A 6 1.51 4.24 -12.91
C THR A 6 2.55 5.15 -13.53
N GLN A 7 2.18 6.40 -13.86
CA GLN A 7 3.12 7.38 -14.40
C GLN A 7 4.29 7.62 -13.44
N LYS A 8 4.02 7.86 -12.16
CA LYS A 8 5.05 8.08 -11.14
C LYS A 8 5.98 6.88 -10.94
N PHE A 9 5.45 5.66 -11.06
CA PHE A 9 6.24 4.44 -11.00
C PHE A 9 7.21 4.36 -12.18
N SER A 10 6.72 4.56 -13.40
CA SER A 10 7.55 4.53 -14.62
C SER A 10 8.61 5.64 -14.60
N GLU A 11 8.27 6.85 -14.15
CA GLU A 11 9.22 7.96 -13.97
C GLU A 11 10.34 7.61 -12.97
N LYS A 12 10.02 6.95 -11.85
CA LYS A 12 10.99 6.64 -10.78
C LYS A 12 11.88 5.45 -11.10
N TYR A 13 11.31 4.37 -11.66
CA TYR A 13 12.02 3.10 -11.84
C TYR A 13 12.45 2.85 -13.29
N ASN A 14 12.07 3.73 -14.22
CA ASN A 14 12.29 3.55 -15.66
C ASN A 14 11.79 2.18 -16.16
N HIS A 15 10.69 1.70 -15.57
CA HIS A 15 10.09 0.41 -15.83
C HIS A 15 8.58 0.51 -15.58
N GLU A 16 7.77 -0.14 -16.40
CA GLU A 16 6.34 -0.25 -16.17
C GLU A 16 6.03 -1.18 -14.99
N ALA A 17 5.06 -0.80 -14.15
CA ALA A 17 4.56 -1.67 -13.10
C ALA A 17 3.85 -2.88 -13.72
N THR A 18 4.20 -4.10 -13.30
CA THR A 18 3.57 -5.32 -13.79
C THR A 18 2.28 -5.66 -13.06
N ALA A 19 2.10 -5.13 -11.84
CA ALA A 19 0.89 -5.34 -11.06
C ALA A 19 0.52 -4.13 -10.20
N HIS A 20 -0.78 -3.96 -9.98
CA HIS A 20 -1.38 -2.92 -9.14
C HIS A 20 -2.24 -3.57 -8.07
N TYR A 21 -2.01 -3.21 -6.83
CA TYR A 21 -2.79 -3.66 -5.68
C TYR A 21 -3.32 -2.46 -4.90
N PHE A 22 -4.50 -2.65 -4.32
CA PHE A 22 -5.09 -1.69 -3.38
C PHE A 22 -5.48 -2.44 -2.11
N THR A 23 -5.11 -1.88 -0.96
CA THR A 23 -5.58 -2.34 0.35
C THR A 23 -6.34 -1.22 1.04
N PRO A 24 -7.59 -1.44 1.47
CA PRO A 24 -8.34 -0.42 2.20
C PRO A 24 -7.78 -0.26 3.62
N GLY A 25 -7.92 0.94 4.16
CA GLY A 25 -7.88 1.14 5.60
C GLY A 25 -9.15 0.57 6.26
N ARG A 26 -9.21 0.61 7.59
CA ARG A 26 -10.37 0.13 8.35
C ARG A 26 -10.73 1.05 9.48
N VAL A 27 -12.02 1.17 9.73
CA VAL A 27 -12.57 1.66 11.00
C VAL A 27 -13.19 0.48 11.74
N ASN A 28 -13.25 0.57 13.05
CA ASN A 28 -13.94 -0.41 13.85
C ASN A 28 -15.28 0.18 14.29
N LEU A 29 -16.38 -0.55 14.06
CA LEU A 29 -17.72 -0.06 14.40
C LEU A 29 -18.02 -0.31 15.89
N ILE A 30 -17.56 -1.46 16.39
CA ILE A 30 -17.66 -1.86 17.80
C ILE A 30 -16.62 -2.96 18.10
N GLY A 31 -16.26 -3.06 19.39
CA GLY A 31 -15.29 -4.03 19.89
C GLY A 31 -13.87 -3.47 19.94
N GLU A 32 -13.69 -2.29 20.55
CA GLU A 32 -12.36 -1.73 20.83
C GLU A 32 -11.67 -2.49 21.96
N HIS A 33 -10.34 -2.62 21.88
CA HIS A 33 -9.50 -3.14 22.97
C HIS A 33 -9.80 -4.59 23.42
N ILE A 34 -10.51 -5.38 22.61
CA ILE A 34 -10.88 -6.75 22.94
C ILE A 34 -10.36 -7.79 21.95
N ASP A 35 -9.84 -7.38 20.79
CA ASP A 35 -9.25 -8.26 19.78
C ASP A 35 -8.06 -9.05 20.35
N TYR A 36 -7.15 -8.37 21.04
CA TYR A 36 -6.02 -9.01 21.71
C TYR A 36 -6.40 -9.84 22.95
N ASN A 37 -7.67 -9.80 23.36
CA ASN A 37 -8.23 -10.62 24.44
C ASN A 37 -9.08 -11.80 23.92
N GLY A 38 -9.10 -12.04 22.60
CA GLY A 38 -9.93 -13.09 21.98
C GLY A 38 -11.42 -12.73 21.87
N GLY A 39 -11.78 -11.46 22.03
CA GLY A 39 -13.13 -10.96 21.82
C GLY A 39 -13.50 -10.83 20.34
N LEU A 40 -14.80 -10.75 20.06
CA LEU A 40 -15.32 -10.51 18.71
C LEU A 40 -15.29 -9.01 18.39
N VAL A 41 -14.95 -8.66 17.16
CA VAL A 41 -14.89 -7.28 16.67
C VAL A 41 -15.71 -7.12 15.39
N MET A 42 -16.17 -5.90 15.10
CA MET A 42 -16.93 -5.59 13.89
C MET A 42 -16.28 -4.45 13.09
N PRO A 43 -15.16 -4.71 12.38
CA PRO A 43 -14.52 -3.72 11.55
C PRO A 43 -15.21 -3.56 10.20
N CYS A 44 -15.00 -2.40 9.57
CA CYS A 44 -15.44 -2.10 8.22
C CYS A 44 -14.29 -1.47 7.42
N ALA A 45 -14.08 -1.97 6.21
CA ALA A 45 -13.14 -1.39 5.26
C ALA A 45 -13.67 -0.03 4.78
N VAL A 46 -12.78 0.97 4.66
CA VAL A 46 -13.13 2.27 4.10
C VAL A 46 -12.53 2.44 2.71
N THR A 47 -13.03 3.42 1.94
CA THR A 47 -12.54 3.71 0.59
C THR A 47 -11.15 4.35 0.59
N LEU A 48 -10.72 4.92 1.71
CA LEU A 48 -9.36 5.42 1.90
C LEU A 48 -8.41 4.24 2.16
N GLY A 49 -7.28 4.19 1.46
CA GLY A 49 -6.35 3.07 1.57
C GLY A 49 -5.02 3.31 0.87
N THR A 50 -4.24 2.25 0.73
CA THR A 50 -2.89 2.28 0.18
C THR A 50 -2.87 1.55 -1.15
N TRP A 51 -2.29 2.19 -2.16
CA TRP A 51 -1.97 1.58 -3.44
C TRP A 51 -0.52 1.09 -3.44
N LEU A 52 -0.30 -0.08 -4.03
CA LEU A 52 1.02 -0.65 -4.24
C LEU A 52 1.17 -1.03 -5.72
N LEU A 53 2.21 -0.49 -6.36
CA LEU A 53 2.62 -0.84 -7.71
C LEU A 53 3.93 -1.60 -7.61
N ILE A 54 4.04 -2.73 -8.31
CA ILE A 54 5.25 -3.56 -8.28
C ILE A 54 5.63 -4.02 -9.68
N ALA A 55 6.93 -4.22 -9.88
CA ALA A 55 7.51 -4.92 -11.01
C ALA A 55 8.68 -5.79 -10.49
N PRO A 56 8.92 -6.98 -11.05
CA PRO A 56 10.16 -7.69 -10.81
C PRO A 56 11.33 -6.86 -11.35
N ASN A 57 12.46 -6.91 -10.66
CA ASN A 57 13.72 -6.40 -11.17
C ASN A 57 14.72 -7.56 -11.27
N ASN A 58 15.79 -7.37 -12.02
CA ASN A 58 16.85 -8.37 -12.18
C ASN A 58 17.94 -8.26 -11.11
N ASP A 59 17.77 -7.35 -10.16
CA ASP A 59 18.67 -7.17 -9.04
C ASP A 59 18.23 -8.08 -7.89
N LYS A 60 19.16 -8.55 -7.06
CA LYS A 60 18.80 -9.27 -5.82
C LYS A 60 18.42 -8.32 -4.69
N MET A 61 17.77 -7.21 -5.03
CA MET A 61 17.44 -6.13 -4.10
C MET A 61 16.01 -5.65 -4.29
N LEU A 62 15.35 -5.36 -3.17
CA LEU A 62 14.05 -4.72 -3.17
C LEU A 62 14.24 -3.21 -3.10
N ARG A 63 13.50 -2.47 -3.92
CA ARG A 63 13.51 -1.00 -3.93
C ARG A 63 12.10 -0.52 -3.67
N PHE A 64 11.94 0.34 -2.67
CA PHE A 64 10.64 0.88 -2.28
C PHE A 64 10.69 2.41 -2.27
N LYS A 65 9.60 3.03 -2.74
CA LYS A 65 9.37 4.46 -2.58
C LYS A 65 7.91 4.65 -2.19
N SER A 66 7.70 5.36 -1.09
CA SER A 66 6.40 5.90 -0.75
C SER A 66 6.30 7.33 -1.26
N LEU A 67 5.18 7.68 -1.88
CA LEU A 67 4.91 9.07 -2.29
C LEU A 67 4.48 9.94 -1.10
N ASN A 68 4.20 9.34 0.06
CA ASN A 68 3.83 10.05 1.27
C ASN A 68 5.05 10.59 2.04
N PHE A 69 6.27 10.20 1.66
CA PHE A 69 7.51 10.59 2.32
C PHE A 69 8.51 11.09 1.28
N GLU A 70 9.15 12.23 1.54
CA GLU A 70 10.17 12.78 0.64
C GLU A 70 11.45 11.94 0.64
N GLU A 71 11.77 11.32 1.77
CA GLU A 71 12.96 10.49 1.98
C GLU A 71 12.94 9.22 1.14
N GLU A 72 14.12 8.75 0.75
CA GLU A 72 14.31 7.48 0.06
C GLU A 72 15.02 6.52 1.01
N ALA A 73 14.46 5.32 1.20
CA ALA A 73 15.18 4.26 1.87
C ALA A 73 16.32 3.81 0.94
N ALA A 74 17.55 3.90 1.45
CA ALA A 74 18.76 3.49 0.75
C ALA A 74 18.85 1.95 0.60
#